data_AF-A0AAP4Y573-F1
#
_entry.id   AF-A0AAP4Y573-F1
#
_cell.length_a   1.000
_cell.length_b   1.000
_cell.length_c   1.000
_cell.angle_alpha   90.00
_cell.angle_beta   90.00
_cell.angle_gamma   90.00
#
_symmetry.space_group_name_H-M   'P 1'
#
loop_
_entity.id
_entity.type
_entity.pdbx_description
1 polymer ?
#
loop_
_entity_poly.entity_id
_entity_poly.type
_entity_poly.pdbx_seq_one_letter_code
_entity_poly.pdbx_strand_id
1 'polypeptide(L)'
;MSPEQAMGESDPDGRSDVYSLGCVLFDMLTGGAPFTGSTPQALITKRFTDPVPSVRATRTEVTGELELVVTKSLAREPAERFDSAALVAQALGSPKMITPPYAVAVAAPASHSTKSIRGAPVRRHEPPARPGVLL
;
A
#
# COMPACT_ATOMS: atom_id res chain seq x y z
N MET A 1 4.96 -9.56 -18.91
CA MET A 1 5.96 -10.25 -19.74
C MET A 1 7.28 -9.55 -19.59
N SER A 2 8.28 -10.27 -19.13
CA SER A 2 9.64 -9.77 -19.03
C SER A 2 10.29 -9.65 -20.43
N PRO A 3 11.39 -8.88 -20.56
CA PRO A 3 12.15 -8.79 -21.81
C PRO A 3 12.58 -10.17 -22.35
N GLU A 4 13.12 -11.02 -21.50
CA GLU A 4 13.59 -12.36 -21.87
C GLU A 4 12.47 -13.30 -22.36
N GLN A 5 11.29 -13.23 -21.74
CA GLN A 5 10.10 -13.94 -22.21
C GLN A 5 9.66 -13.45 -23.59
N ALA A 6 9.78 -12.14 -23.86
CA ALA A 6 9.46 -11.57 -25.16
C ALA A 6 10.47 -11.98 -26.26
N MET A 7 11.69 -12.35 -25.88
CA MET A 7 12.69 -12.93 -26.78
C MET A 7 12.48 -14.43 -27.03
N GLY A 8 11.54 -15.07 -26.32
CA GLY A 8 11.28 -16.51 -26.44
C GLY A 8 12.33 -17.38 -25.78
N GLU A 9 12.99 -16.88 -24.72
CA GLU A 9 13.94 -17.68 -23.95
C GLU A 9 13.25 -18.90 -23.34
N SER A 10 13.90 -20.07 -23.44
CA SER A 10 13.25 -21.38 -23.24
C SER A 10 12.92 -21.70 -21.77
N ASP A 11 13.63 -21.06 -20.83
CA ASP A 11 13.50 -21.32 -19.39
C ASP A 11 13.80 -20.05 -18.58
N PRO A 12 12.89 -19.04 -18.61
CA PRO A 12 13.07 -17.83 -17.82
C PRO A 12 12.97 -18.16 -16.33
N ASP A 13 13.98 -17.74 -15.56
CA ASP A 13 14.02 -17.98 -14.12
C ASP A 13 13.04 -17.06 -13.34
N GLY A 14 13.00 -17.24 -12.01
CA GLY A 14 12.11 -16.46 -11.12
C GLY A 14 12.31 -14.94 -11.17
N ARG A 15 13.37 -14.41 -11.81
CA ARG A 15 13.58 -12.98 -12.01
C ARG A 15 12.66 -12.40 -13.09
N SER A 16 12.05 -13.24 -13.94
CA SER A 16 10.93 -12.83 -14.79
C SER A 16 9.70 -12.41 -13.99
N ASP A 17 9.43 -13.09 -12.88
CA ASP A 17 8.36 -12.72 -11.96
C ASP A 17 8.71 -11.44 -11.20
N VAL A 18 9.98 -11.25 -10.81
CA VAL A 18 10.46 -9.98 -10.22
C VAL A 18 10.20 -8.80 -11.16
N TYR A 19 10.46 -8.95 -12.46
CA TYR A 19 10.18 -7.90 -13.44
C TYR A 19 8.68 -7.62 -13.56
N SER A 20 7.86 -8.68 -13.62
CA SER A 20 6.41 -8.53 -13.71
C SER A 20 5.82 -7.89 -12.44
N LEU A 21 6.34 -8.23 -11.25
CA LEU A 21 6.01 -7.57 -10.00
C LEU A 21 6.41 -6.08 -10.02
N GLY A 22 7.59 -5.76 -10.54
CA GLY A 22 8.01 -4.37 -10.77
C GLY A 22 7.04 -3.58 -11.64
N CYS A 23 6.51 -4.20 -12.71
CA CYS A 23 5.48 -3.58 -13.56
C CYS A 23 4.20 -3.27 -12.77
N VAL A 24 3.75 -4.22 -11.94
CA VAL A 24 2.55 -4.07 -11.10
C VAL A 24 2.75 -3.00 -10.03
N LEU A 25 3.91 -2.96 -9.38
CA LEU A 25 4.25 -1.92 -8.40
C LEU A 25 4.24 -0.53 -9.05
N PHE A 26 4.86 -0.39 -10.22
CA PHE A 26 4.84 0.86 -10.98
C PHE A 26 3.41 1.30 -11.30
N ASP A 27 2.57 0.38 -11.79
CA ASP A 27 1.18 0.66 -12.15
C ASP A 27 0.34 1.07 -10.94
N MET A 28 0.47 0.37 -9.80
CA MET A 28 -0.21 0.76 -8.56
C MET A 28 0.22 2.15 -8.05
N LEU A 29 1.48 2.52 -8.26
CA LEU A 29 2.01 3.82 -7.83
C LEU A 29 1.65 4.95 -8.80
N THR A 30 1.59 4.71 -10.10
CA THR A 30 1.41 5.80 -11.09
C THR A 30 0.03 5.81 -11.74
N GLY A 31 -0.73 4.73 -11.61
CA GLY A 31 -2.02 4.51 -12.29
C GLY A 31 -1.87 4.08 -13.75
N GLY A 32 -0.67 3.75 -14.21
CA GLY A 32 -0.45 3.21 -15.55
C GLY A 32 0.81 2.35 -15.65
N ALA A 33 0.85 1.45 -16.64
CA ALA A 33 2.01 0.60 -16.88
C ALA A 33 3.28 1.41 -17.23
N PRO A 34 4.49 0.93 -16.85
CA PRO A 34 5.75 1.64 -17.11
C PRO A 34 6.05 1.83 -18.60
N PHE A 35 5.59 0.90 -19.44
CA PHE A 35 5.77 0.95 -20.89
C PHE A 35 4.43 0.73 -21.59
N THR A 36 4.15 1.54 -22.59
CA THR A 36 2.95 1.45 -23.44
C THR A 36 3.32 1.57 -24.91
N GLY A 37 2.59 0.89 -25.79
CA GLY A 37 2.83 0.93 -27.24
C GLY A 37 1.53 0.71 -28.01
N SER A 38 1.43 1.32 -29.20
CA SER A 38 0.27 1.17 -30.09
C SER A 38 0.17 -0.24 -30.70
N THR A 39 1.27 -0.99 -30.69
CA THR A 39 1.34 -2.39 -31.12
C THR A 39 2.11 -3.22 -30.09
N PRO A 40 1.89 -4.55 -30.04
CA PRO A 40 2.67 -5.45 -29.20
C PRO A 40 4.18 -5.33 -29.45
N GLN A 41 4.59 -5.22 -30.72
CA GLN A 41 5.98 -5.05 -31.11
C GLN A 41 6.56 -3.74 -30.57
N ALA A 42 5.83 -2.63 -30.67
CA ALA A 42 6.28 -1.35 -30.12
C ALA A 42 6.44 -1.39 -28.59
N LEU A 43 5.49 -2.03 -27.89
CA LEU A 43 5.58 -2.24 -26.45
C LEU A 43 6.81 -3.08 -26.07
N ILE A 44 7.05 -4.16 -26.81
CA ILE A 44 8.21 -5.05 -26.61
C ILE A 44 9.51 -4.28 -26.85
N THR A 45 9.63 -3.53 -27.94
CA THR A 45 10.81 -2.69 -28.22
C THR A 45 11.11 -1.76 -27.05
N LYS A 46 10.10 -1.04 -26.54
CA LYS A 46 10.29 -0.14 -25.40
C LYS A 46 10.81 -0.84 -24.15
N ARG A 47 10.36 -2.06 -23.86
CA ARG A 47 10.88 -2.86 -22.73
C ARG A 47 12.38 -3.18 -22.86
N PHE A 48 12.94 -3.17 -24.07
CA PHE A 48 14.37 -3.40 -24.33
C PHE A 48 15.20 -2.12 -24.44
N THR A 49 14.61 -1.03 -24.92
CA THR A 49 15.35 0.18 -25.31
C THR A 49 15.15 1.34 -24.39
N ASP A 50 13.95 1.50 -23.84
CA ASP A 50 13.58 2.70 -23.12
C ASP A 50 14.01 2.58 -21.66
N PRO A 51 14.49 3.68 -21.04
CA PRO A 51 14.70 3.69 -19.60
C PRO A 51 13.37 3.52 -18.87
N VAL A 52 13.44 2.91 -17.68
CA VAL A 52 12.28 2.85 -16.78
C VAL A 52 11.88 4.28 -16.39
N PRO A 53 10.63 4.71 -16.63
CA PRO A 53 10.19 6.03 -16.20
C PRO A 53 10.31 6.19 -14.69
N SER A 54 10.58 7.41 -14.22
CA SER A 54 10.56 7.70 -12.79
C SER A 54 9.13 7.68 -12.26
N VAL A 55 8.84 6.87 -11.23
CA VAL A 55 7.55 6.90 -10.52
C VAL A 55 7.30 8.26 -9.86
N ARG A 56 8.38 8.96 -9.49
CA ARG A 56 8.32 10.27 -8.84
C ARG A 56 7.97 11.41 -9.80
N ALA A 57 8.05 11.17 -11.11
CA ALA A 57 7.53 12.10 -12.11
C ALA A 57 5.98 12.20 -12.04
N THR A 58 5.31 11.13 -11.58
CA THR A 58 3.85 11.11 -11.41
C THR A 58 3.43 11.32 -9.95
N ARG A 59 4.16 10.75 -8.99
CA ARG A 59 3.89 10.86 -7.55
C ARG A 59 5.12 11.30 -6.77
N THR A 60 5.23 12.59 -6.48
CA THR A 60 6.41 13.18 -5.81
C THR A 60 6.54 12.72 -4.35
N GLU A 61 5.45 12.27 -3.74
CA GLU A 61 5.39 11.67 -2.39
C GLU A 61 6.06 10.30 -2.29
N VAL A 62 6.33 9.64 -3.42
CA VAL A 62 7.07 8.37 -3.43
C VAL A 62 8.51 8.62 -2.98
N THR A 63 8.96 7.83 -2.01
CA THR A 63 10.32 7.91 -1.48
C THR A 63 11.34 7.40 -2.50
N GLY A 64 12.59 7.87 -2.37
CA GLY A 64 13.67 7.40 -3.24
C GLY A 64 13.93 5.91 -3.07
N GLU A 65 13.77 5.38 -1.86
CA GLU A 65 13.89 3.95 -1.56
C GLU A 65 12.88 3.11 -2.33
N LEU A 66 11.61 3.53 -2.36
CA LEU A 66 10.57 2.81 -3.11
C LEU A 66 10.80 2.91 -4.62
N GLU A 67 11.20 4.07 -5.12
CA GLU A 67 11.60 4.23 -6.52
C GLU A 67 12.74 3.30 -6.91
N LEU A 68 13.75 3.14 -6.05
CA LEU A 68 14.88 2.23 -6.28
C LEU A 68 14.42 0.77 -6.35
N VAL A 69 13.49 0.34 -5.49
CA VAL A 69 12.93 -1.03 -5.55
C VAL A 69 12.21 -1.26 -6.88
N VAL A 70 11.39 -0.31 -7.33
CA VAL A 70 10.68 -0.39 -8.61
C VAL A 70 11.67 -0.44 -9.78
N THR A 71 12.63 0.49 -9.80
CA THR A 71 13.61 0.62 -10.89
C THR A 71 14.51 -0.61 -10.98
N LYS A 72 15.00 -1.12 -9.85
CA LYS A 72 15.81 -2.34 -9.81
C LYS A 72 15.01 -3.56 -10.26
N SER A 73 13.75 -3.69 -9.85
CA SER A 73 12.90 -4.80 -10.30
C SER A 73 12.65 -4.76 -11.82
N LEU A 74 12.56 -3.57 -12.40
CA LEU A 74 12.34 -3.33 -13.83
C LEU A 74 13.62 -3.27 -14.67
N ALA A 75 14.78 -3.63 -14.12
CA ALA A 75 16.02 -3.66 -14.87
C ALA A 75 15.92 -4.60 -16.08
N ARG A 76 16.50 -4.20 -17.22
CA ARG A 76 16.43 -5.00 -18.46
C ARG A 76 17.13 -6.33 -18.28
N GLU A 77 18.37 -6.31 -17.81
CA GLU A 77 19.17 -7.51 -17.56
C GLU A 77 18.68 -8.21 -16.29
N PRO A 78 18.33 -9.51 -16.32
CA PRO A 78 17.88 -10.24 -15.14
C PRO A 78 18.87 -10.19 -13.96
N ALA A 79 20.18 -10.19 -14.23
CA ALA A 79 21.23 -10.13 -13.22
C ALA A 79 21.25 -8.82 -12.41
N GLU A 80 20.71 -7.73 -12.96
CA GLU A 80 20.63 -6.43 -12.29
C GLU A 80 19.40 -6.33 -11.37
N ARG A 81 18.47 -7.28 -11.45
CA ARG A 81 17.24 -7.33 -10.65
C ARG A 81 17.51 -7.84 -9.23
N PHE A 82 16.44 -8.01 -8.46
CA PHE A 82 16.50 -8.81 -7.24
C PHE A 82 16.54 -10.29 -7.59
N ASP A 83 17.29 -11.08 -6.82
CA ASP A 83 17.41 -12.51 -7.06
C ASP A 83 16.10 -13.28 -6.85
N SER A 84 15.17 -12.72 -6.07
CA SER A 84 13.87 -13.32 -5.83
C SER A 84 12.83 -12.28 -5.42
N ALA A 85 11.55 -12.62 -5.60
CA ALA A 85 10.43 -11.83 -5.08
C ALA A 85 10.47 -11.67 -3.56
N ALA A 86 11.05 -12.63 -2.82
CA ALA A 86 11.23 -12.52 -1.38
C ALA A 86 12.16 -11.35 -1.00
N LEU A 87 13.21 -11.10 -1.79
CA LEU A 87 14.09 -9.94 -1.58
C LEU A 87 13.38 -8.63 -1.91
N VAL A 88 12.48 -8.62 -2.91
CA VAL A 88 11.62 -7.46 -3.17
C VAL A 88 10.75 -7.18 -1.94
N ALA A 89 10.07 -8.19 -1.40
CA ALA A 89 9.23 -8.04 -0.21
C ALA A 89 10.02 -7.56 1.01
N GLN A 90 11.25 -8.05 1.21
CA GLN A 90 12.13 -7.59 2.29
C GLN A 90 12.54 -6.11 2.10
N ALA A 91 12.89 -5.72 0.87
CA ALA A 91 13.19 -4.32 0.56
C ALA A 91 11.98 -3.43 0.86
N LEU A 92 10.77 -3.89 0.49
CA LEU A 92 9.52 -3.18 0.77
C LEU A 92 9.15 -3.13 2.26
N GLY A 93 9.54 -4.13 3.04
CA GLY A 93 9.30 -4.16 4.49
C GLY A 93 10.35 -3.39 5.32
N SER A 94 11.35 -2.80 4.66
CA SER A 94 12.47 -2.18 5.37
C SER A 94 12.03 -0.91 6.14
N PRO A 95 12.56 -0.67 7.35
CA PRO A 95 12.17 0.50 8.18
C PRO A 95 12.35 1.84 7.47
N LYS A 96 13.32 1.93 6.56
CA LYS A 96 13.58 3.11 5.73
C LYS A 96 12.41 3.46 4.79
N MET A 97 11.58 2.47 4.42
CA MET A 97 10.37 2.70 3.64
C MET A 97 9.16 3.06 4.49
N ILE A 98 9.21 2.84 5.80
CA ILE A 98 8.16 3.25 6.72
C ILE A 98 8.33 4.75 6.97
N THR A 99 7.88 5.55 6.01
CA THR A 99 7.48 6.92 6.34
C THR A 99 6.16 6.76 7.12
N PRO A 100 6.06 7.21 8.39
CA PRO A 100 4.81 7.10 9.12
C PRO A 100 3.70 7.74 8.25
N PRO A 101 2.66 7.00 7.85
CA PRO A 101 1.72 7.48 6.85
C PRO A 101 0.88 8.65 7.34
N TYR A 102 0.96 8.97 8.64
CA TYR A 102 0.08 9.92 9.29
C TYR A 102 0.73 10.37 10.60
N ALA A 103 1.37 11.55 10.62
CA ALA A 103 1.24 12.40 11.78
C ALA A 103 -0.20 12.94 11.74
N VAL A 104 -1.19 12.10 12.06
CA VAL A 104 -2.37 12.64 12.71
C VAL A 104 -1.83 13.30 13.95
N ALA A 105 -1.93 14.62 14.02
CA ALA A 105 -2.12 15.25 15.31
C ALA A 105 -3.33 14.54 15.92
N VAL A 106 -3.08 13.48 16.70
CA VAL A 106 -4.01 13.07 17.72
C VAL A 106 -3.98 14.25 18.66
N ALA A 107 -4.83 15.25 18.40
CA ALA A 107 -5.15 16.25 19.37
C ALA A 107 -5.53 15.44 20.60
N ALA A 108 -4.70 15.52 21.64
CA ALA A 108 -4.97 14.88 22.92
C ALA A 108 -6.44 15.16 23.23
N PRO A 109 -7.26 14.15 23.60
CA PRO A 109 -8.66 14.39 23.87
C PRO A 109 -8.72 15.54 24.87
N ALA A 110 -9.34 16.65 24.46
CA ALA A 110 -9.57 17.78 25.33
C ALA A 110 -10.16 17.21 26.61
N SER A 111 -9.45 17.39 27.73
CA SER A 111 -9.89 16.93 29.04
C SER A 111 -11.32 17.41 29.23
N HIS A 112 -12.26 16.48 29.14
CA HIS A 112 -13.64 16.76 29.50
C HIS A 112 -13.60 16.97 31.00
N SER A 113 -13.59 18.25 31.40
CA SER A 113 -13.87 18.65 32.77
C SER A 113 -15.25 18.11 33.12
N THR A 114 -15.29 16.95 33.77
CA THR A 114 -16.48 16.42 34.39
C THR A 114 -16.92 17.42 35.45
N LYS A 115 -17.88 18.27 35.11
CA LYS A 115 -18.70 18.96 36.11
C LYS A 115 -19.37 17.87 36.93
N SER A 116 -18.88 17.68 38.15
CA SER A 116 -19.46 16.83 39.19
C SER A 116 -20.93 17.20 39.39
N ILE A 117 -21.84 16.42 38.81
CA ILE A 117 -23.27 16.53 39.10
C ILE A 117 -23.48 15.90 40.48
N ARG A 118 -23.58 16.77 41.49
CA ARG A 118 -23.93 16.40 42.86
C ARG A 118 -25.36 15.84 42.83
N GLY A 119 -25.53 14.59 43.25
CA GLY A 119 -26.78 13.85 43.11
C GLY A 119 -27.98 14.51 43.79
N ALA A 120 -29.11 14.59 43.08
CA ALA A 120 -30.41 14.86 43.65
C ALA A 120 -31.03 13.54 44.19
N PRO A 121 -31.71 13.55 45.34
CA PRO A 121 -32.22 12.33 45.96
C PRO A 121 -33.40 11.75 45.19
N VAL A 122 -33.34 10.44 44.89
CA VAL A 122 -34.39 9.66 44.25
C VAL A 122 -35.60 9.56 45.18
N ARG A 123 -36.77 10.09 44.77
CA ARG A 123 -38.03 9.82 45.48
C ARG A 123 -38.43 8.37 45.24
N ARG A 124 -38.58 7.60 46.31
CA ARG A 124 -39.15 6.25 46.24
C ARG A 124 -40.63 6.35 45.89
N HIS A 125 -41.04 5.66 44.84
CA HIS A 125 -42.44 5.49 44.48
C HIS A 125 -43.02 4.39 45.38
N GLU A 126 -44.03 4.73 46.19
CA GLU A 126 -44.76 3.79 47.02
C GLU A 126 -45.90 3.15 46.20
N PRO A 127 -46.06 1.82 46.19
CA PRO A 127 -47.13 1.17 45.45
C PRO A 127 -48.49 1.34 46.17
N PRO A 128 -49.61 1.49 45.44
CA PRO A 128 -50.93 1.69 46.06
C PRO A 128 -51.45 0.44 46.77
N ALA A 129 -52.13 0.66 47.90
CA ALA A 129 -52.72 -0.37 48.74
C ALA A 129 -53.87 -1.14 48.05
N ARG A 130 -53.91 -2.46 48.23
CA ARG A 130 -54.96 -3.34 47.69
C ARG A 130 -56.26 -3.19 48.49
N PRO A 131 -57.42 -2.96 47.85
CA PRO A 131 -58.70 -3.04 48.54
C PRO A 131 -59.04 -4.50 48.86
N GLY A 132 -59.37 -4.76 50.13
CA GLY A 132 -59.79 -6.07 50.63
C GLY A 132 -61.18 -6.46 50.13
N VAL A 133 -61.35 -7.73 49.79
CA VAL A 133 -62.67 -8.34 49.57
C VAL A 133 -62.96 -9.21 50.79
N LEU A 134 -63.91 -8.74 51.60
CA LEU A 134 -64.65 -9.54 52.58
C LEU A 134 -65.72 -10.34 51.82
N LEU A 135 -65.82 -11.64 52.14
CA LEU A 135 -66.95 -12.58 51.95
C LEU A 135 -67.67 -12.61 50.59
#